data_AF-A0AAN6ZSV8-F1
#
_entry.id   AF-A0AAN6ZSV8-F1
#
_cell.length_a   1.000
_cell.length_b   1.000
_cell.length_c   1.000
_cell.angle_alpha   90.00
_cell.angle_beta   90.00
_cell.angle_gamma   90.00
#
_symmetry.space_group_name_H-M   'P 1'
#
loop_
_entity.id
_entity.type
_entity.pdbx_description
1 polymer ?
#
loop_
_entity_poly.entity_id
_entity_poly.type
_entity_poly.pdbx_seq_one_letter_code
_entity_poly.pdbx_strand_id
1 'polypeptide(L)'
;MTTISKKEAEIADFNTATDKQLAEVNANLGALCLAKREQDETEADRASAISQVAIEQTVLGESRKLLQDLLSGMHTAAVNARKDQGQVVNNFGGQNEGMQIGVSYGAISGITFGRK
;
A
#
# COMPACT_ATOMS: atom_id res chain seq x y z
N MET A 1 -8.56 -11.11 10.68
CA MET A 1 -7.60 -10.38 9.82
C MET A 1 -8.40 -9.40 8.97
N THR A 2 -8.11 -8.10 9.01
CA THR A 2 -8.87 -7.09 8.25
C THR A 2 -8.37 -7.05 6.80
N THR A 3 -9.27 -6.76 5.85
CA THR A 3 -8.96 -6.69 4.41
C THR A 3 -7.79 -5.73 4.10
N ILE A 4 -7.64 -4.65 4.87
CA ILE A 4 -6.56 -3.67 4.73
C ILE A 4 -5.20 -4.29 5.02
N SER A 5 -5.06 -5.05 6.11
CA SER A 5 -3.79 -5.67 6.49
C SER A 5 -3.31 -6.69 5.45
N LYS A 6 -4.24 -7.38 4.78
CA LYS A 6 -3.90 -8.27 3.65
C LYS A 6 -3.35 -7.48 2.46
N LYS A 7 -3.95 -6.32 2.15
CA LYS A 7 -3.51 -5.46 1.03
C LYS A 7 -2.16 -4.80 1.29
N GLU A 8 -1.88 -4.39 2.53
CA GLU A 8 -0.56 -3.89 2.93
C GLU A 8 0.53 -4.95 2.73
N ALA A 9 0.26 -6.20 3.13
CA ALA A 9 1.18 -7.32 2.91
C ALA A 9 1.42 -7.58 1.42
N GLU A 10 0.35 -7.62 0.60
CA GLU A 10 0.46 -7.79 -0.86
C GLU A 10 1.33 -6.69 -1.51
N ILE A 11 1.20 -5.43 -1.07
CA ILE A 11 2.02 -4.31 -1.59
C ILE A 11 3.47 -4.43 -1.12
N ALA A 12 3.71 -4.86 0.12
CA ALA A 12 5.06 -5.09 0.63
C ALA A 12 5.79 -6.22 -0.14
N ASP A 13 5.08 -7.31 -0.45
CA ASP A 13 5.58 -8.40 -1.27
C ASP A 13 5.91 -7.90 -2.69
N PHE A 14 5.01 -7.10 -3.27
CA PHE A 14 5.22 -6.52 -4.59
C PHE A 14 6.42 -5.56 -4.63
N ASN A 15 6.60 -4.72 -3.61
CA ASN A 15 7.79 -3.88 -3.46
C ASN A 15 9.08 -4.70 -3.43
N THR A 16 9.09 -5.82 -2.70
CA THR A 16 10.25 -6.71 -2.61
C THR A 16 10.56 -7.35 -3.97
N ALA A 17 9.52 -7.76 -4.71
CA ALA A 17 9.68 -8.29 -6.07
C ALA A 17 10.23 -7.23 -7.03
N THR A 18 9.71 -6.00 -6.99
CA THR A 18 10.20 -4.87 -7.80
C THR A 18 11.64 -4.52 -7.45
N ASP A 19 12.03 -4.57 -6.17
CA ASP A 19 13.43 -4.35 -5.74
C ASP A 19 14.38 -5.37 -6.34
N LYS A 20 13.97 -6.65 -6.38
CA LYS A 20 14.74 -7.70 -7.03
C LYS A 20 14.87 -7.45 -8.54
N GLN A 21 13.77 -7.11 -9.21
CA GLN A 21 13.79 -6.79 -10.64
C GLN A 21 14.69 -5.59 -10.96
N LEU A 22 14.64 -4.54 -10.14
CA LEU A 22 15.54 -3.39 -10.27
C LEU A 22 17.02 -3.80 -10.14
N ALA A 23 17.34 -4.69 -9.21
CA ALA A 23 18.71 -5.19 -9.06
C ALA A 23 19.18 -5.97 -10.30
N GLU A 24 18.32 -6.80 -10.87
CA GLU A 24 18.60 -7.55 -12.10
C GLU A 24 18.79 -6.61 -13.30
N VAL A 25 17.90 -5.63 -13.50
CA VAL A 25 18.00 -4.63 -14.57
C VAL A 25 19.27 -3.79 -14.43
N ASN A 26 19.63 -3.38 -13.20
CA ASN A 26 20.87 -2.66 -12.93
C ASN A 26 22.10 -3.50 -13.29
N ALA A 27 22.10 -4.78 -12.94
CA ALA A 27 23.18 -5.70 -13.29
C ALA A 27 23.29 -5.88 -14.82
N ASN A 28 22.15 -6.02 -15.52
CA ASN A 28 22.11 -6.12 -16.98
C ASN A 28 22.62 -4.86 -17.67
N LEU A 29 22.23 -3.68 -17.18
CA LEU A 29 22.72 -2.40 -17.70
C LEU A 29 24.24 -2.28 -17.52
N GLY A 30 24.74 -2.65 -16.34
CA GLY A 30 26.18 -2.70 -16.07
C GLY A 30 26.90 -3.67 -17.00
N ALA A 31 26.34 -4.86 -17.21
CA ALA A 31 26.89 -5.87 -18.11
C ALA A 31 26.94 -5.38 -19.57
N LEU A 32 25.87 -4.76 -20.08
CA LEU A 32 25.83 -4.19 -21.44
C LEU A 32 26.85 -3.07 -21.63
N CYS A 33 27.00 -2.20 -20.63
CA CYS A 33 27.99 -1.13 -20.64
C CYS A 33 29.43 -1.65 -20.66
N LEU A 34 29.69 -2.82 -20.06
CA LEU A 34 31.02 -3.44 -19.98
C LEU A 34 31.28 -4.49 -21.07
N ALA A 35 30.23 -4.96 -21.74
CA ALA A 35 30.32 -5.96 -22.79
C ALA A 35 31.22 -5.47 -23.92
N LYS A 36 32.10 -6.36 -24.38
CA LYS A 36 32.85 -6.11 -25.62
C LYS A 36 31.88 -6.22 -26.79
N ARG A 37 32.04 -5.31 -27.73
CA ARG A 37 31.31 -5.29 -28.99
C ARG A 37 31.52 -6.62 -29.73
N GLU A 38 30.43 -7.26 -30.13
CA GLU A 38 30.50 -8.44 -31.00
C GLU A 38 30.88 -8.05 -32.43
N GLN A 39 31.45 -8.99 -33.19
CA GLN A 39 31.97 -8.71 -34.54
C GLN A 39 30.93 -8.13 -35.51
N ASP A 40 29.66 -8.51 -35.33
CA ASP A 40 28.54 -8.11 -36.19
C ASP A 40 27.63 -7.03 -35.58
N GLU A 41 27.90 -6.60 -34.34
CA GLU A 41 27.10 -5.59 -33.65
C GLU A 41 27.48 -4.18 -34.13
N THR A 42 26.51 -3.33 -34.45
CA THR A 42 26.78 -1.92 -34.71
C THR A 42 26.77 -1.09 -33.44
N GLU A 43 27.44 0.07 -33.45
CA GLU A 43 27.38 1.00 -32.30
C GLU A 43 25.95 1.47 -32.03
N ALA A 44 25.11 1.56 -33.07
CA ALA A 44 23.71 1.92 -32.94
C ALA A 44 22.89 0.83 -32.24
N ASP A 45 23.16 -0.45 -32.55
CA ASP A 45 22.50 -1.59 -31.89
C ASP A 45 22.83 -1.60 -30.39
N ARG A 46 24.12 -1.41 -30.07
CA ARG A 46 24.59 -1.33 -28.68
C ARG A 46 23.97 -0.18 -27.91
N ALA A 47 23.98 1.02 -28.50
CA ALA A 47 23.36 2.20 -27.90
C ALA A 47 21.85 2.02 -27.70
N SER A 48 21.18 1.36 -28.66
CA SER A 48 19.76 1.03 -28.56
C SER A 48 19.48 0.06 -27.41
N ALA A 49 20.27 -1.01 -27.27
CA ALA A 49 20.12 -1.99 -26.19
C ALA A 49 20.33 -1.35 -24.81
N ILE A 50 21.38 -0.54 -24.64
CA ILE A 50 21.64 0.21 -23.40
C ILE A 50 20.48 1.16 -23.08
N SER A 51 19.99 1.89 -24.08
CA SER A 51 18.87 2.82 -23.93
C SER A 51 17.59 2.11 -23.48
N GLN A 52 17.27 0.96 -24.09
CA GLN A 52 16.09 0.16 -23.72
C GLN A 52 16.13 -0.29 -22.26
N VAL A 53 17.27 -0.83 -21.80
CA VAL A 53 17.43 -1.27 -20.41
C VAL A 53 17.43 -0.10 -19.43
N ALA A 54 17.97 1.06 -19.81
CA ALA A 54 17.92 2.28 -18.99
C ALA A 54 16.48 2.83 -18.85
N ILE A 55 15.66 2.72 -19.90
CA ILE A 55 14.23 3.07 -19.83
C ILE A 55 13.51 2.11 -18.87
N GLU A 56 13.75 0.80 -18.98
CA GLU A 56 13.17 -0.18 -18.07
C GLU A 56 13.53 0.10 -16.60
N GLN A 57 14.80 0.40 -16.33
CA GLN A 57 15.29 0.81 -15.01
C GLN A 57 14.50 2.00 -14.47
N THR A 58 14.29 3.02 -15.30
CA THR A 58 13.57 4.25 -14.94
C THR A 58 12.11 3.95 -14.62
N VAL A 59 11.43 3.19 -15.48
CA VAL A 59 10.01 2.84 -15.30
C VAL A 59 9.80 1.99 -14.04
N LEU A 60 10.64 0.99 -13.81
CA LEU A 60 10.60 0.18 -12.59
C LEU A 60 10.87 1.02 -11.34
N GLY A 61 11.78 1.99 -11.42
CA GLY A 61 12.07 2.92 -10.33
C GLY A 61 10.87 3.78 -9.94
N GLU A 62 10.18 4.36 -10.94
CA GLU A 62 8.95 5.13 -10.71
C GLU A 62 7.80 4.24 -10.20
N SER A 63 7.67 3.02 -10.71
CA SER A 63 6.68 2.05 -10.21
C SER A 63 6.90 1.72 -8.74
N ARG A 64 8.15 1.46 -8.35
CA ARG A 64 8.53 1.22 -6.95
C ARG A 64 8.16 2.40 -6.05
N LYS A 65 8.49 3.62 -6.48
CA LYS A 65 8.16 4.84 -5.74
C LYS A 65 6.64 4.98 -5.53
N LEU A 66 5.85 4.76 -6.58
CA LEU A 66 4.40 4.80 -6.51
C LEU A 66 3.83 3.78 -5.50
N LEU A 67 4.39 2.57 -5.47
CA LEU A 67 3.97 1.52 -4.53
C LEU A 67 4.32 1.87 -3.08
N GLN A 68 5.45 2.54 -2.84
CA GLN A 68 5.82 3.05 -1.52
C GLN A 68 4.87 4.16 -1.05
N ASP A 69 4.54 5.09 -1.94
CA ASP A 69 3.58 6.17 -1.66
C ASP A 69 2.19 5.60 -1.35
N LEU A 70 1.75 4.58 -2.11
CA LEU A 70 0.50 3.89 -1.86
C LEU A 70 0.48 3.20 -0.48
N LEU A 71 1.55 2.49 -0.12
CA LEU A 71 1.65 1.82 1.18
C LEU A 71 1.59 2.82 2.34
N SER A 72 2.33 3.94 2.22
CA SER A 72 2.32 5.03 3.20
C SER A 72 0.93 5.67 3.33
N GLY A 73 0.26 5.91 2.20
CA GLY A 73 -1.11 6.41 2.16
C GLY A 73 -2.12 5.48 2.83
N MET A 74 -2.00 4.17 2.58
CA MET A 74 -2.85 3.15 3.22
C MET A 74 -2.65 3.13 4.74
N HIS A 75 -1.41 3.17 5.20
CA HIS A 75 -1.13 3.22 6.63
C HIS A 75 -1.74 4.48 7.28
N THR A 76 -1.58 5.64 6.64
CA THR A 76 -2.15 6.91 7.12
C THR A 76 -3.67 6.86 7.19
N ALA A 77 -4.33 6.34 6.14
CA ALA A 77 -5.78 6.17 6.10
C ALA A 77 -6.27 5.21 7.20
N ALA A 78 -5.56 4.10 7.43
CA ALA A 78 -5.87 3.15 8.49
C ALA A 78 -5.76 3.76 9.89
N VAL A 79 -4.74 4.61 10.13
CA VAL A 79 -4.58 5.34 11.39
C VAL A 79 -5.72 6.35 11.58
N ASN A 80 -6.07 7.11 10.54
CA ASN A 80 -7.14 8.10 10.61
C ASN A 80 -8.51 7.45 10.85
N ALA A 81 -8.81 6.33 10.19
CA ALA A 81 -10.04 5.57 10.40
C ALA A 81 -10.18 5.05 11.85
N ARG A 82 -9.07 4.71 12.50
CA ARG A 82 -9.05 4.33 13.93
C ARG A 82 -9.28 5.53 14.86
N LYS A 83 -8.82 6.73 14.49
CA LYS A 83 -9.05 7.96 15.27
C LYS A 83 -10.53 8.35 15.25
N ASP A 84 -11.22 8.23 14.11
CA ASP A 84 -12.65 8.52 13.98
C ASP A 84 -13.57 7.48 14.66
N GLN A 85 -13.06 6.28 14.97
CA GLN A 85 -13.78 5.30 15.79
C GLN A 85 -13.66 5.57 17.30
N GLY A 86 -12.83 6.52 17.70
CA GLY A 86 -12.76 7.02 19.06
C GLY A 86 -13.89 8.02 19.30
N GLN A 87 -14.93 7.56 19.98
CA GLN A 87 -15.87 8.39 20.75
C GLN A 87 -17.05 9.02 19.99
N VAL A 88 -18.01 8.19 19.54
CA VAL A 88 -19.41 8.63 19.58
C VAL A 88 -19.90 8.52 21.03
N VAL A 89 -19.52 9.49 21.86
CA VAL A 89 -20.23 9.69 23.14
C VAL A 89 -21.55 10.36 22.79
N ASN A 90 -22.58 9.52 22.65
CA ASN A 90 -23.96 9.99 22.70
C ASN A 90 -24.21 10.50 24.13
N ASN A 91 -23.92 11.77 24.37
CA ASN A 91 -24.29 12.43 25.61
C ASN A 91 -25.79 12.70 25.55
N PHE A 92 -26.59 11.75 26.03
CA PHE A 92 -27.99 12.03 26.33
C PHE A 92 -27.99 13.06 27.47
N GLY A 93 -28.46 14.28 27.18
CA GLY A 93 -28.53 15.36 28.17
C GLY A 93 -29.25 14.93 29.45
N GLY A 94 -29.12 15.73 30.52
CA GLY A 94 -29.42 15.43 31.95
C GLY A 94 -30.83 14.94 32.32
N GLN A 95 -31.61 14.40 31.39
CA GLN A 95 -32.85 13.67 31.60
C GLN A 95 -32.63 12.17 31.86
N ASN A 96 -31.39 11.65 31.72
CA ASN A 96 -31.02 10.25 32.00
C ASN A 96 -30.11 10.11 33.23
N GLU A 97 -30.31 10.93 34.27
CA GLU A 97 -29.66 10.70 35.57
C GLU A 97 -30.15 9.38 36.17
N GLY A 98 -29.39 8.29 35.95
CA GLY A 98 -29.59 7.03 36.64
C GLY A 98 -29.44 5.74 35.83
N MET A 99 -29.33 5.79 34.50
CA MET A 99 -29.25 4.55 33.70
C MET A 99 -27.87 4.32 33.10
N GLN A 100 -27.03 3.58 33.83
CA GLN A 100 -25.78 3.03 33.30
C GLN A 100 -26.09 1.76 32.50
N ILE A 101 -26.21 1.88 31.17
CA ILE A 101 -26.23 0.71 30.30
C ILE A 101 -24.78 0.27 30.12
N GLY A 102 -24.41 -0.82 30.79
CA GLY A 102 -23.12 -1.49 30.60
C GLY A 102 -22.90 -1.85 29.13
N VAL A 103 -21.66 -1.73 28.67
CA VAL A 103 -21.26 -1.96 27.28
C VAL A 103 -21.75 -3.34 26.83
N SER A 104 -22.71 -3.37 25.90
CA SER A 104 -23.22 -4.61 25.29
C SER A 104 -22.55 -4.82 23.94
N TYR A 105 -21.91 -5.97 23.77
CA TYR A 105 -21.29 -6.41 22.50
C TYR A 105 -22.22 -7.32 21.67
N GLY A 106 -23.53 -7.36 21.98
CA GLY A 106 -24.53 -8.13 21.25
C GLY A 106 -25.35 -7.29 20.27
N ALA A 107 -25.85 -7.91 19.19
CA ALA A 107 -26.79 -7.26 18.27
C ALA A 107 -28.08 -6.91 19.03
N ILE A 108 -28.40 -5.62 19.13
CA ILE A 108 -29.61 -5.14 19.80
C ILE A 108 -30.81 -5.50 18.92
N SER A 109 -31.56 -6.52 19.32
CA SER A 109 -32.86 -6.87 18.75
C SER A 109 -33.93 -6.75 19.85
N GLY A 110 -35.00 -6.00 19.58
CA GLY A 110 -36.18 -5.95 20.46
C GLY A 110 -36.36 -4.66 21.28
N ILE A 111 -36.24 -3.47 20.69
CA ILE A 111 -36.75 -2.26 21.34
C ILE A 111 -38.26 -2.17 21.12
N THR A 112 -39.06 -2.58 22.12
CA THR A 112 -40.50 -2.30 22.15
C THR A 112 -40.75 -1.10 23.06
N PHE A 113 -41.24 0.00 22.48
CA PHE A 113 -41.69 1.15 23.26
C PHE A 113 -43.07 0.85 23.84
N GLY A 114 -43.11 0.36 25.09
CA GLY A 114 -44.33 0.37 25.88
C GLY A 114 -44.62 1.80 26.32
N ARG A 115 -45.69 2.43 25.78
CA ARG A 115 -46.32 3.59 26.41
C ARG A 115 -47.62 3.15 27.05
N LYS A 116 -47.75 3.44 28.34
CA LYS A 116 -49.05 3.62 29.00
C LYS A 116 -49.48 5.06 28.80
#